data_AF-A0A1B7N8A5-F1
#
_entry.id   AF-A0A1B7N8A5-F1
#
_cell.length_a   1.000
_cell.length_b   1.000
_cell.length_c   1.000
_cell.angle_alpha   90.00
_cell.angle_beta   90.00
_cell.angle_gamma   90.00
#
_symmetry.space_group_name_H-M   'P 1'
#
loop_
_entity.id
_entity.type
_entity.pdbx_description
1 polymer ?
#
loop_
_entity_poly.entity_id
_entity_poly.type
_entity_poly.pdbx_seq_one_letter_code
_entity_poly.pdbx_strand_id
1 'polypeptide(L)'
;MVQSSPSSSDLSSSLCTTPPPSSSKSRRPLRPRSIGVDPSLLVGKVLMRLSRSLKHPTLTLDFSDNTTFQVLVDGYDPVHRGLPKELEMDSSLEQLLGTPTGQALVERTIEDCALITLSDKAFESKERDQRWDQDHIGLAFRFSEDRKWHCVWVTLTDHDGDTCVFRSYGDVYVDQLHRSPRKRRSHVPHSIDIRQST
;
A
#
# COMPACT_ATOMS: atom_id res chain seq x y z
N MET A 1 72.39 -9.35 63.44
CA MET A 1 72.26 -8.31 62.41
C MET A 1 71.08 -8.68 61.54
N VAL A 2 70.07 -7.79 61.44
CA VAL A 2 68.99 -7.68 60.42
C VAL A 2 68.10 -8.94 60.23
N GLN A 3 66.85 -8.96 60.76
CA GLN A 3 65.57 -8.71 60.01
C GLN A 3 65.34 -9.72 58.86
N SER A 4 64.19 -10.32 58.57
CA SER A 4 62.80 -10.21 59.02
C SER A 4 62.03 -11.45 58.50
N SER A 5 60.91 -11.74 59.19
CA SER A 5 59.70 -12.51 58.89
C SER A 5 59.50 -13.25 57.54
N PRO A 6 58.97 -14.49 57.54
CA PRO A 6 58.25 -15.06 56.40
C PRO A 6 56.80 -14.56 56.34
N SER A 7 56.38 -14.07 55.17
CA SER A 7 55.01 -13.61 54.91
C SER A 7 54.04 -14.79 54.72
N SER A 8 52.98 -14.80 55.51
CA SER A 8 51.69 -15.44 55.21
C SER A 8 50.76 -14.39 54.62
N SER A 9 49.97 -14.71 53.60
CA SER A 9 48.59 -14.24 53.44
C SER A 9 47.87 -14.92 52.27
N ASP A 10 46.70 -15.41 52.64
CA ASP A 10 45.56 -15.96 51.95
C ASP A 10 44.93 -15.12 50.81
N LEU A 11 44.20 -15.87 49.96
CA LEU A 11 42.91 -15.58 49.31
C LEU A 11 42.71 -14.23 48.59
N SER A 12 42.27 -14.29 47.33
CA SER A 12 40.96 -13.72 46.90
C SER A 12 40.69 -13.94 45.41
N SER A 13 39.66 -14.72 45.13
CA SER A 13 39.00 -14.89 43.84
C SER A 13 38.25 -13.61 43.48
N SER A 14 38.79 -12.79 42.57
CA SER A 14 38.07 -11.64 42.03
C SER A 14 37.37 -12.03 40.73
N LEU A 15 36.08 -12.31 40.85
CA LEU A 15 35.10 -12.41 39.78
C LEU A 15 35.08 -11.10 38.97
N CYS A 16 35.39 -11.17 37.68
CA CYS A 16 35.16 -10.06 36.76
C CYS A 16 33.65 -9.86 36.55
N THR A 17 33.06 -8.99 37.36
CA THR A 17 31.71 -8.47 37.15
C THR A 17 31.72 -7.49 35.99
N THR A 18 31.43 -7.98 34.79
CA THR A 18 31.07 -7.14 33.65
C THR A 18 29.71 -6.46 33.91
N PRO A 19 29.58 -5.14 33.69
CA PRO A 19 28.29 -4.47 33.84
C PRO A 19 27.33 -4.92 32.72
N PRO A 20 26.02 -5.04 33.00
CA PRO A 20 25.04 -5.38 31.99
C PRO A 20 24.94 -4.27 30.93
N PRO A 21 24.78 -4.61 29.64
CA PRO A 21 24.59 -3.61 28.60
C PRO A 21 23.31 -2.81 28.90
N SER A 22 23.50 -1.50 29.07
CA SER A 22 22.44 -0.50 29.12
C SER A 22 21.41 -0.77 28.04
N SER A 23 20.15 -0.96 28.44
CA SER A 23 19.01 -1.04 27.53
C SER A 23 19.00 0.17 26.62
N SER A 24 19.47 0.00 25.39
CA SER A 24 19.29 0.99 24.34
C SER A 24 17.79 1.16 24.18
N LYS A 25 17.25 2.27 24.67
CA LYS A 25 15.90 2.73 24.36
C LYS A 25 15.83 2.76 22.85
N SER A 26 15.22 1.72 22.28
CA SER A 26 14.90 1.63 20.86
C SER A 26 14.18 2.93 20.52
N ARG A 27 14.90 3.82 19.83
CA ARG A 27 14.32 5.03 19.27
C ARG A 27 13.32 4.49 18.24
N ARG A 28 12.05 4.40 18.65
CA ARG A 28 10.96 4.15 17.69
C ARG A 28 11.16 5.17 16.57
N PRO A 29 11.33 4.74 15.32
CA PRO A 29 11.37 5.65 14.20
C PRO A 29 10.15 6.56 14.30
N LEU A 30 10.37 7.88 14.24
CA LEU A 30 9.29 8.86 14.13
C LEU A 30 8.48 8.44 12.92
N ARG A 31 7.27 7.88 13.15
CA ARG A 31 6.40 7.44 12.06
C ARG A 31 6.26 8.62 11.10
N PRO A 32 6.65 8.48 9.82
CA PRO A 32 6.31 9.46 8.81
C PRO A 32 4.80 9.72 8.91
N ARG A 33 4.39 10.98 8.78
CA ARG A 33 2.97 11.36 8.80
C ARG A 33 2.23 10.40 7.87
N SER A 34 1.20 9.72 8.36
CA SER A 34 0.39 8.82 7.52
C SER A 34 -0.21 9.64 6.39
N ILE A 35 0.28 9.43 5.18
CA ILE A 35 -0.28 10.01 3.97
C ILE A 35 -1.62 9.31 3.71
N GLY A 36 -2.65 10.08 3.37
CA GLY A 36 -3.99 9.55 3.13
C GLY A 36 -4.90 9.44 4.37
N VAL A 37 -5.98 8.70 4.21
CA VAL A 37 -7.01 8.45 5.22
C VAL A 37 -6.86 7.07 5.83
N ASP A 38 -7.44 6.86 7.02
CA ASP A 38 -7.44 5.56 7.68
C ASP A 38 -8.25 4.53 6.86
N PRO A 39 -7.68 3.37 6.48
CA PRO A 39 -8.41 2.31 5.77
C PRO A 39 -9.62 1.78 6.54
N SER A 40 -9.67 1.94 7.87
CA SER A 40 -10.83 1.57 8.68
C SER A 40 -12.13 2.26 8.23
N LEU A 41 -12.02 3.43 7.57
CA LEU A 41 -13.17 4.15 7.02
C LEU A 41 -13.86 3.40 5.86
N LEU A 42 -13.20 2.42 5.25
CA LEU A 42 -13.77 1.61 4.18
C LEU A 42 -14.61 0.44 4.74
N VAL A 43 -14.40 0.06 6.00
CA VAL A 43 -15.06 -1.09 6.63
C VAL A 43 -16.56 -0.83 6.76
N GLY A 44 -17.36 -1.84 6.38
CA GLY A 44 -18.81 -1.79 6.35
C GLY A 44 -19.42 -1.13 5.12
N LYS A 45 -18.60 -0.52 4.24
CA LYS A 45 -19.10 0.07 3.00
C LYS A 45 -19.34 -1.00 1.94
N VAL A 46 -20.38 -0.81 1.13
CA VAL A 46 -20.66 -1.64 -0.05
C VAL A 46 -19.97 -1.02 -1.24
N LEU A 47 -18.90 -1.65 -1.69
CA LEU A 47 -18.23 -1.34 -2.94
C LEU A 47 -19.20 -1.67 -4.08
N MET A 48 -19.34 -0.75 -5.03
CA MET A 48 -20.22 -0.87 -6.20
C MET A 48 -19.43 -0.96 -7.50
N ARG A 49 -18.24 -0.32 -7.54
CA ARG A 49 -17.39 -0.31 -8.73
C ARG A 49 -15.91 -0.22 -8.36
N LEU A 50 -15.12 -1.05 -9.05
CA LEU A 50 -13.67 -1.00 -9.11
C LEU A 50 -13.23 -0.45 -10.47
N SER A 51 -12.22 0.42 -10.49
CA SER A 51 -11.71 0.98 -11.73
C SER A 51 -10.20 1.25 -11.65
N ARG A 52 -9.41 0.50 -12.42
CA ARG A 52 -7.97 0.74 -12.61
C ARG A 52 -7.74 1.78 -13.70
N SER A 53 -6.89 2.76 -13.42
CA SER A 53 -6.49 3.75 -14.43
C SER A 53 -5.48 3.15 -15.41
N LEU A 54 -5.66 3.43 -16.70
CA LEU A 54 -4.71 3.02 -17.75
C LEU A 54 -3.51 3.97 -17.88
N LYS A 55 -3.57 5.15 -17.24
CA LYS A 55 -2.55 6.20 -17.40
C LYS A 55 -1.70 6.42 -16.14
N HIS A 56 -2.24 6.04 -14.99
CA HIS A 56 -1.66 6.31 -13.68
C HIS A 56 -1.81 5.05 -12.81
N PRO A 57 -0.86 4.77 -11.90
CA PRO A 57 -0.92 3.63 -11.00
C PRO A 57 -1.93 3.90 -9.87
N THR A 58 -3.22 3.90 -10.22
CA THR A 58 -4.30 4.24 -9.29
C THR A 58 -5.46 3.28 -9.45
N LEU A 59 -6.01 2.80 -8.33
CA LEU A 59 -7.25 2.03 -8.28
C LEU A 59 -8.33 2.86 -7.62
N THR A 60 -9.46 3.05 -8.31
CA THR A 60 -10.60 3.80 -7.80
C THR A 60 -11.68 2.85 -7.27
N LEU A 61 -12.16 3.13 -6.06
CA LEU A 61 -13.19 2.40 -5.33
C LEU A 61 -14.41 3.32 -5.21
N ASP A 62 -15.52 3.00 -5.89
CA ASP A 62 -16.79 3.73 -5.73
C ASP A 62 -17.77 2.93 -4.87
N PHE A 63 -18.32 3.56 -3.83
CA PHE A 63 -19.19 2.92 -2.85
C PHE A 63 -20.66 3.34 -3.00
N SER A 64 -21.58 2.55 -2.43
CA SER A 64 -23.03 2.75 -2.50
C SER A 64 -23.52 4.03 -1.81
N ASP A 65 -22.77 4.54 -0.83
CA ASP A 65 -23.03 5.81 -0.15
C ASP A 65 -22.55 7.04 -0.94
N ASN A 66 -22.17 6.85 -2.21
CA ASN A 66 -21.60 7.85 -3.12
C ASN A 66 -20.25 8.40 -2.69
N THR A 67 -19.57 7.78 -1.72
CA THR A 67 -18.17 8.08 -1.46
C THR A 67 -17.27 7.38 -2.48
N THR A 68 -16.17 8.04 -2.84
CA THR A 68 -15.14 7.47 -3.72
C THR A 68 -13.81 7.55 -3.00
N PHE A 69 -13.08 6.44 -3.00
CA PHE A 69 -11.71 6.37 -2.51
C PHE A 69 -10.77 5.95 -3.63
N GLN A 70 -9.50 6.30 -3.50
CA GLN A 70 -8.46 5.89 -4.43
C GLN A 70 -7.29 5.28 -3.67
N VAL A 71 -6.79 4.16 -4.19
CA VAL A 71 -5.47 3.65 -3.84
C VAL A 71 -4.46 4.37 -4.72
N LEU A 72 -3.52 5.05 -4.08
CA LEU A 72 -2.52 5.92 -4.68
C LEU A 72 -1.12 5.44 -4.30
N VAL A 73 -0.13 5.79 -5.11
CA VAL A 73 1.27 5.43 -4.89
C VAL A 73 2.01 6.61 -4.28
N ASP A 74 2.73 6.37 -3.18
CA ASP A 74 3.56 7.38 -2.54
C ASP A 74 4.67 7.87 -3.47
N GLY A 75 4.92 9.18 -3.45
CA GLY A 75 5.88 9.86 -4.30
C GLY A 75 5.60 9.73 -5.81
N TYR A 76 4.37 9.40 -6.23
CA TYR A 76 3.98 9.45 -7.64
C TYR A 76 3.50 10.85 -8.04
N ASP A 77 4.17 11.46 -9.01
CA ASP A 77 3.75 12.72 -9.63
C ASP A 77 3.19 12.44 -11.05
N PRO A 78 1.91 12.73 -11.33
CA PRO A 78 1.32 12.59 -12.67
C PRO A 78 2.02 13.39 -13.78
N VAL A 79 2.66 14.52 -13.43
CA VAL A 79 3.41 15.40 -14.34
C VAL A 79 4.82 14.86 -14.58
N HIS A 80 5.48 14.40 -13.51
CA HIS A 80 6.83 13.85 -13.53
C HIS A 80 6.84 12.36 -13.15
N ARG A 81 6.37 11.51 -14.07
CA ARG A 81 6.06 10.09 -13.79
C ARG A 81 7.24 9.26 -13.30
N GLY A 82 8.46 9.62 -13.69
CA GLY A 82 9.68 8.88 -13.34
C GLY A 82 9.69 7.47 -13.94
N LEU A 83 10.25 6.51 -13.19
CA LEU A 83 10.23 5.09 -13.57
C LEU A 83 8.78 4.56 -13.67
N PRO A 84 8.51 3.65 -14.62
CA PRO A 84 7.22 2.96 -14.68
C PRO A 84 6.85 2.35 -13.33
N LYS A 85 5.71 2.76 -12.81
CA LYS A 85 5.09 2.20 -11.61
C LYS A 85 3.80 1.51 -12.04
N GLU A 86 3.65 0.24 -11.71
CA GLU A 86 2.46 -0.54 -12.00
C GLU A 86 1.79 -0.95 -10.70
N LEU A 87 0.47 -0.75 -10.66
CA LEU A 87 -0.32 -1.20 -9.53
C LEU A 87 -0.69 -2.66 -9.77
N GLU A 88 -0.17 -3.52 -8.91
CA GLU A 88 -0.40 -4.97 -8.93
C GLU A 88 -1.42 -5.36 -7.86
N MET A 89 -2.03 -6.53 -8.04
CA MET A 89 -2.94 -7.11 -7.09
C MET A 89 -2.98 -8.62 -7.17
N ASP A 90 -3.60 -9.27 -6.18
CA ASP A 90 -3.75 -10.71 -6.18
C ASP A 90 -4.65 -11.19 -7.34
N SER A 91 -4.44 -12.43 -7.76
CA SER A 91 -5.11 -13.00 -8.93
C SER A 91 -6.63 -13.03 -8.82
N SER A 92 -7.19 -13.13 -7.60
CA SER A 92 -8.64 -13.12 -7.41
C SER A 92 -9.23 -11.72 -7.56
N LEU A 93 -8.50 -10.68 -7.16
CA LEU A 93 -8.90 -9.29 -7.44
C LEU A 93 -8.71 -8.91 -8.91
N GLU A 94 -7.63 -9.35 -9.56
CA GLU A 94 -7.44 -9.15 -11.02
C GLU A 94 -8.58 -9.78 -11.83
N GLN A 95 -9.06 -10.97 -11.42
CA GLN A 95 -10.20 -11.62 -12.08
C GLN A 95 -11.48 -10.79 -11.98
N LEU A 96 -11.70 -10.09 -10.86
CA LEU A 96 -12.83 -9.17 -10.73
C LEU A 96 -12.69 -8.01 -11.71
N LEU A 97 -11.47 -7.50 -11.92
CA LEU A 97 -11.15 -6.45 -12.87
C LEU A 97 -11.04 -6.90 -14.33
N GLY A 98 -11.20 -8.20 -14.63
CA GLY A 98 -10.87 -8.87 -15.90
C GLY A 98 -11.61 -8.39 -17.15
N THR A 99 -12.26 -7.22 -17.10
CA THR A 99 -12.76 -6.51 -18.28
C THR A 99 -11.61 -5.75 -18.96
N PRO A 100 -11.61 -5.66 -20.31
CA PRO A 100 -10.59 -4.92 -21.06
C PRO A 100 -10.57 -3.41 -20.74
N THR A 101 -11.63 -2.90 -20.10
CA THR A 101 -11.72 -1.50 -19.68
C THR A 101 -11.04 -1.23 -18.34
N GLY A 102 -10.62 -2.28 -17.62
CA GLY A 102 -10.09 -2.16 -16.24
C GLY A 102 -11.16 -1.70 -15.25
N GLN A 103 -12.45 -1.90 -15.57
CA GLN A 103 -13.58 -1.49 -14.75
C GLN A 103 -14.51 -2.65 -14.48
N ALA A 104 -14.89 -2.81 -13.22
CA ALA A 104 -15.78 -3.87 -12.78
C ALA A 104 -16.88 -3.32 -11.90
N LEU A 105 -18.13 -3.68 -12.20
CA LEU A 105 -19.23 -3.54 -11.25
C LEU A 105 -19.13 -4.71 -10.28
N VAL A 106 -18.89 -4.40 -9.03
CA VAL A 106 -18.77 -5.37 -7.94
C VAL A 106 -19.68 -4.87 -6.85
N GLU A 107 -20.70 -5.62 -6.47
CA GLU A 107 -21.54 -5.30 -5.32
C GLU A 107 -21.05 -6.19 -4.17
N ARG A 108 -20.09 -5.67 -3.40
CA ARG A 108 -19.39 -6.42 -2.34
C ARG A 108 -19.16 -5.54 -1.12
N THR A 109 -19.37 -6.07 0.07
CA THR A 109 -19.20 -5.34 1.33
C THR A 109 -17.78 -5.55 1.85
N ILE A 110 -17.07 -4.46 2.15
CA ILE A 110 -15.76 -4.54 2.80
C ILE A 110 -15.96 -4.88 4.28
N GLU A 111 -15.53 -6.06 4.67
CA GLU A 111 -15.59 -6.55 6.05
C GLU A 111 -14.41 -6.06 6.89
N ASP A 112 -13.22 -5.99 6.27
CA ASP A 112 -11.98 -5.57 6.92
C ASP A 112 -11.08 -4.87 5.91
N CYS A 113 -10.26 -3.93 6.38
CA CYS A 113 -9.37 -3.13 5.54
C CYS A 113 -8.20 -2.56 6.35
N ALA A 114 -6.98 -2.79 5.90
CA ALA A 114 -5.77 -2.38 6.58
C ALA A 114 -4.63 -2.09 5.61
N LEU A 115 -3.73 -1.20 6.01
CA LEU A 115 -2.40 -1.11 5.42
C LEU A 115 -1.53 -2.20 6.03
N ILE A 116 -0.83 -2.96 5.19
CA ILE A 116 0.01 -4.08 5.59
C ILE A 116 1.44 -3.85 5.10
N THR A 117 2.41 -4.42 5.81
CA THR A 117 3.81 -4.45 5.35
C THR A 117 4.04 -5.74 4.58
N LEU A 118 4.51 -5.60 3.35
CA LEU A 118 4.94 -6.67 2.45
C LEU A 118 6.47 -6.66 2.38
N SER A 119 7.08 -7.84 2.23
CA SER A 119 8.53 -8.01 2.10
C SER A 119 8.81 -8.81 0.84
N ASP A 120 9.43 -8.15 -0.14
CA ASP A 120 9.65 -8.73 -1.47
C ASP A 120 11.10 -8.59 -1.92
N LYS A 121 11.49 -9.40 -2.93
CA LYS A 121 12.84 -9.40 -3.48
C LYS A 121 12.97 -8.36 -4.59
N ALA A 122 13.68 -7.28 -4.28
CA ALA A 122 14.08 -6.27 -5.25
C ALA A 122 15.45 -6.62 -5.86
N PHE A 123 15.72 -6.12 -7.07
CA PHE A 123 17.00 -6.36 -7.74
C PHE A 123 17.40 -5.26 -8.73
N GLU A 124 18.70 -5.21 -9.01
CA GLU A 124 19.29 -4.41 -10.09
C GLU A 124 20.38 -5.23 -10.80
N SER A 125 20.18 -5.50 -12.08
CA SER A 125 21.07 -6.38 -12.87
C SER A 125 22.31 -5.66 -13.41
N LYS A 126 22.22 -4.34 -13.65
CA LYS A 126 23.32 -3.53 -14.21
C LYS A 126 24.56 -3.51 -13.30
N GLU A 127 24.39 -3.68 -12.00
CA GLU A 127 25.48 -3.74 -11.03
C GLU A 127 25.52 -5.10 -10.31
N ARG A 128 26.25 -6.06 -10.87
CA ARG A 128 26.61 -7.34 -10.21
C ARG A 128 25.41 -8.18 -9.72
N ASP A 129 24.24 -8.07 -10.37
CA ASP A 129 23.00 -8.77 -9.98
C ASP A 129 22.69 -8.64 -8.48
N GLN A 130 22.70 -7.40 -7.97
CA GLN A 130 22.33 -7.13 -6.58
C GLN A 130 20.87 -7.49 -6.34
N ARG A 131 20.61 -8.26 -5.28
CA ARG A 131 19.27 -8.63 -4.81
C ARG A 131 19.17 -8.30 -3.33
N TRP A 132 18.05 -7.69 -2.92
CA TRP A 132 17.80 -7.38 -1.52
C TRP A 132 16.33 -7.60 -1.15
N ASP A 133 16.08 -7.78 0.14
CA ASP A 133 14.72 -7.73 0.68
C ASP A 133 14.30 -6.27 0.85
N GLN A 134 13.14 -5.94 0.32
CA GLN A 134 12.55 -4.61 0.44
C GLN A 134 11.18 -4.72 1.11
N ASP A 135 11.08 -4.09 2.28
CA ASP A 135 9.80 -3.84 2.94
C ASP A 135 9.08 -2.68 2.25
N HIS A 136 7.77 -2.82 2.04
CA HIS A 136 6.91 -1.77 1.51
C HIS A 136 5.47 -1.91 2.01
N ILE A 137 4.67 -0.85 1.86
CA ILE A 137 3.28 -0.81 2.30
C ILE A 137 2.34 -1.17 1.15
N GLY A 138 1.51 -2.20 1.39
CA GLY A 138 0.37 -2.57 0.57
C GLY A 138 -0.96 -2.23 1.23
N LEU A 139 -2.03 -2.21 0.45
CA LEU A 139 -3.40 -2.17 0.97
C LEU A 139 -3.98 -3.58 0.92
N ALA A 140 -4.54 -4.06 2.03
CA ALA A 140 -5.29 -5.29 2.07
C ALA A 140 -6.73 -5.03 2.53
N PHE A 141 -7.70 -5.65 1.86
CA PHE A 141 -9.10 -5.62 2.27
C PHE A 141 -9.77 -6.97 2.07
N ARG A 142 -10.79 -7.25 2.87
CA ARG A 142 -11.56 -8.49 2.83
C ARG A 142 -13.01 -8.19 2.48
N PHE A 143 -13.55 -8.94 1.53
CA PHE A 143 -14.98 -8.90 1.24
C PHE A 143 -15.74 -9.86 2.16
N SER A 144 -16.91 -9.43 2.63
CA SER A 144 -17.77 -10.25 3.48
C SER A 144 -18.28 -11.53 2.78
N GLU A 145 -18.36 -11.47 1.45
CA GLU A 145 -18.99 -12.49 0.62
C GLU A 145 -18.09 -13.69 0.35
N ASP A 146 -16.77 -13.49 0.24
CA ASP A 146 -15.81 -14.58 0.05
C ASP A 146 -14.86 -14.80 1.23
N ARG A 147 -14.80 -13.83 2.16
CA ARG A 147 -13.94 -13.83 3.35
C ARG A 147 -12.45 -14.04 3.01
N LYS A 148 -12.03 -13.59 1.83
CA LYS A 148 -10.62 -13.65 1.41
C LYS A 148 -9.98 -12.27 1.47
N TRP A 149 -8.70 -12.25 1.84
CA TRP A 149 -7.91 -11.03 1.74
C TRP A 149 -7.49 -10.80 0.30
N HIS A 150 -7.78 -9.60 -0.18
CA HIS A 150 -7.29 -9.07 -1.44
C HIS A 150 -6.24 -8.02 -1.15
N CYS A 151 -5.15 -8.05 -1.91
CA CYS A 151 -4.01 -7.18 -1.71
C CYS A 151 -3.75 -6.35 -2.96
N VAL A 152 -3.37 -5.09 -2.73
CA VAL A 152 -2.97 -4.14 -3.77
C VAL A 152 -1.63 -3.56 -3.37
N TRP A 153 -0.65 -3.61 -4.27
CA TRP A 153 0.70 -3.10 -4.07
C TRP A 153 1.21 -2.44 -5.35
N VAL A 154 2.42 -1.87 -5.29
CA VAL A 154 3.03 -1.22 -6.45
C VAL A 154 4.43 -1.77 -6.69
N THR A 155 4.67 -2.12 -7.95
CA THR A 155 5.98 -2.53 -8.45
C THR A 155 6.54 -1.43 -9.35
N LEU A 156 7.82 -1.17 -9.23
CA LEU A 156 8.58 -0.29 -10.08
C LEU A 156 9.52 -1.15 -10.92
N THR A 157 9.50 -0.98 -12.23
CA THR A 157 10.35 -1.76 -13.13
C THR A 157 11.04 -0.87 -14.15
N ASP A 158 12.30 -1.19 -14.45
CA ASP A 158 13.03 -0.67 -15.60
C ASP A 158 13.36 -1.84 -16.53
N HIS A 159 13.24 -1.60 -17.84
CA HIS A 159 13.46 -2.62 -18.86
C HIS A 159 14.47 -2.10 -19.89
N ASP A 160 15.44 -2.95 -20.24
CA ASP A 160 16.34 -2.76 -21.38
C ASP A 160 15.95 -3.77 -22.47
N GLY A 161 15.22 -3.29 -23.48
CA GLY A 161 14.50 -4.15 -24.42
C GLY A 161 13.45 -5.01 -23.70
N ASP A 162 13.52 -6.33 -23.89
CA ASP A 162 12.61 -7.30 -23.25
C ASP A 162 13.10 -7.78 -21.88
N THR A 163 14.22 -7.26 -21.39
CA THR A 163 14.84 -7.70 -20.14
C THR A 163 14.58 -6.72 -19.00
N CYS A 164 13.96 -7.18 -17.91
CA CYS A 164 13.83 -6.40 -16.69
C CYS A 164 15.21 -6.27 -16.01
N VAL A 165 15.74 -5.04 -15.98
CA VAL A 165 17.09 -4.75 -15.44
C VAL A 165 17.02 -4.19 -14.02
N PHE A 166 15.85 -3.74 -13.59
CA PHE A 166 15.61 -3.24 -12.24
C PHE A 166 14.17 -3.55 -11.83
N ARG A 167 14.00 -4.03 -10.60
CA ARG A 167 12.71 -4.15 -9.95
C ARG A 167 12.82 -3.70 -8.50
N SER A 168 11.93 -2.80 -8.10
CA SER A 168 11.74 -2.42 -6.71
C SER A 168 10.26 -2.26 -6.39
N TYR A 169 9.94 -1.94 -5.16
CA TYR A 169 8.58 -1.76 -4.65
C TYR A 169 8.41 -0.37 -4.06
N GLY A 170 7.17 0.09 -4.00
CA GLY A 170 6.80 1.38 -3.41
C GLY A 170 5.66 1.23 -2.42
N ASP A 171 5.41 2.29 -1.67
CA ASP A 171 4.32 2.32 -0.71
C ASP A 171 3.02 2.79 -1.38
N VAL A 172 1.90 2.18 -0.99
CA VAL A 172 0.57 2.65 -1.35
C VAL A 172 -0.14 3.28 -0.16
N TYR A 173 -1.05 4.19 -0.44
CA TYR A 173 -1.95 4.78 0.54
C TYR A 173 -3.36 4.93 -0.04
N VAL A 174 -4.34 5.14 0.83
CA VAL A 174 -5.73 5.38 0.45
C VAL A 174 -6.08 6.83 0.69
N ASP A 175 -6.78 7.47 -0.24
CA ASP A 175 -7.31 8.82 -0.05
C ASP A 175 -8.75 8.93 -0.54
N GLN A 176 -9.49 9.90 -0.02
CA GLN A 176 -10.85 10.16 -0.42
C GLN A 176 -10.88 11.11 -1.63
N LEU A 177 -11.46 10.66 -2.74
CA LEU A 177 -11.62 11.50 -3.93
C LEU A 177 -12.86 12.37 -3.80
N HIS A 178 -12.65 13.66 -3.52
CA HIS A 178 -13.72 14.66 -3.54
C HIS A 178 -14.12 15.01 -4.98
N ARG A 179 -15.15 14.35 -5.50
CA ARG A 179 -15.75 14.73 -6.78
C ARG A 179 -16.63 15.95 -6.59
N SER A 180 -16.38 17.01 -7.36
CA SER A 180 -17.33 18.13 -7.46
C SER A 180 -18.69 17.59 -7.89
N PRO A 181 -19.82 18.06 -7.33
CA PRO A 181 -21.15 17.63 -7.75
C PRO A 181 -21.28 17.80 -9.26
N ARG A 182 -21.36 16.69 -10.00
CA ARG A 182 -21.65 16.76 -11.44
C ARG A 182 -23.04 17.39 -11.57
N LYS A 183 -23.10 18.62 -12.10
CA LYS A 183 -24.34 19.32 -12.44
C LYS A 183 -25.13 18.40 -13.36
N ARG A 184 -26.11 17.67 -12.81
CA ARG A 184 -27.04 16.85 -13.61
C ARG A 184 -27.73 17.81 -14.55
N ARG A 185 -27.42 17.75 -15.85
CA ARG A 185 -28.23 18.42 -16.86
C ARG A 185 -29.61 17.80 -16.76
N SER A 186 -30.55 18.54 -16.19
CA SER A 186 -31.97 18.20 -16.19
C SER A 186 -32.38 18.07 -17.65
N HIS A 187 -32.56 16.83 -18.11
CA HIS A 187 -33.18 16.54 -19.38
C HIS A 187 -34.65 16.97 -19.24
N VAL A 188 -34.98 18.16 -19.74
CA VAL A 188 -36.38 18.61 -19.82
C VAL A 188 -37.08 17.67 -20.80
N PRO A 189 -38.15 16.96 -20.41
CA PRO A 189 -38.94 16.18 -21.35
C PRO A 189 -39.61 17.15 -22.32
N HIS A 190 -39.31 17.06 -23.61
CA HIS A 190 -40.07 17.74 -24.65
C HIS A 190 -41.47 17.13 -24.65
N SER A 191 -42.44 17.86 -24.12
CA SER A 191 -43.87 17.52 -24.25
C SER A 191 -44.23 17.64 -25.74
N ILE A 192 -44.54 16.52 -26.37
CA ILE A 192 -45.09 16.49 -27.72
C ILE A 192 -46.60 16.72 -27.58
N ASP A 193 -47.04 17.93 -27.90
CA ASP A 193 -48.46 18.25 -28.06
C ASP A 193 -48.99 17.54 -29.32
N ILE A 194 -49.79 16.50 -29.11
CA ILE A 194 -50.60 15.88 -30.16
C ILE A 194 -51.81 16.78 -30.38
N ARG A 195 -51.75 17.63 -31.41
CA ARG A 195 -52.97 18.26 -31.96
C ARG A 195 -53.66 17.26 -32.89
N GLN A 196 -54.82 16.79 -32.46
CA GLN A 196 -55.81 16.17 -33.33
C GLN A 196 -56.27 17.18 -34.39
N SER A 197 -56.39 16.74 -35.63
CA SER A 197 -57.18 17.41 -36.64
C SER A 197 -58.07 16.36 -37.32
N THR A 198 -59.33 16.76 -37.36
CA THR A 198 -60.54 16.15 -37.91
C THR A 198 -60.41 15.57 -39.31
#